data_AF-A0A970AFK3-F1
#
_entry.id   AF-A0A970AFK3-F1
#
_cell.length_a   1.000
_cell.length_b   1.000
_cell.length_c   1.000
_cell.angle_alpha   90.00
_cell.angle_beta   90.00
_cell.angle_gamma   90.00
#
_symmetry.space_group_name_H-M   'P 1'
#
loop_
_entity.id
_entity.type
_entity.pdbx_description
1 polymer ?
#
loop_
_entity_poly.entity_id
_entity_poly.type
_entity_poly.pdbx_seq_one_letter_code
_entity_poly.pdbx_strand_id
1 'polypeptide(L)'
;MFDYREYLVAVAGIFLALALGILIGVSFGDDFLVSNQREVIERLEKEMNRLKEELRQQGENLERWEEVRPVLWRSYRGALEGKKLLLLARSEEAAMPLFNLLASSGAEMVLAVWPEATGGWPGELETILKEGPTGARLAEAGFVVTGLEAEAVIEPEWLILMMQYQSAQEDYRTWNRIRAWKEEIVAAYPWDEKNLPLLPPDPGKARIVDNINTFWGQLALLEILLTGNSGYYGFGPRRTGLLPPVAP
;
A
#
# COMPACT_ATOMS: atom_id res chain seq x y z
N MET A 1 -45.78 32.21 66.43
CA MET A 1 -46.99 32.33 65.58
C MET A 1 -46.48 32.81 64.24
N PHE A 2 -46.42 31.94 63.23
CA PHE A 2 -45.82 32.29 61.93
C PHE A 2 -46.62 33.44 61.29
N ASP A 3 -45.91 34.48 60.84
CA ASP A 3 -46.51 35.71 60.33
C ASP A 3 -46.99 35.49 58.89
N TYR A 4 -48.27 35.72 58.61
CA TYR A 4 -48.89 35.40 57.31
C TYR A 4 -48.20 36.09 56.12
N ARG A 5 -47.53 37.23 56.38
CA ARG A 5 -46.73 37.97 55.41
C ARG A 5 -45.54 37.16 54.88
N GLU A 6 -44.87 36.37 55.73
CA GLU A 6 -43.71 35.58 55.33
C GLU A 6 -44.10 34.42 54.40
N TYR A 7 -45.24 33.78 54.67
CA TYR A 7 -45.78 32.72 53.81
C TYR A 7 -46.19 33.26 52.43
N LEU A 8 -46.77 34.46 52.39
CA LEU A 8 -47.24 35.09 51.15
C LEU A 8 -46.06 35.45 50.22
N VAL A 9 -44.93 35.90 50.79
CA VAL A 9 -43.69 36.14 50.04
C VAL A 9 -43.11 34.84 49.48
N ALA A 10 -43.10 33.75 50.26
CA ALA A 10 -42.63 32.45 49.79
C ALA A 10 -43.48 31.88 48.64
N VAL A 11 -44.81 31.95 48.77
CA VAL A 11 -45.75 31.51 47.73
C VAL A 11 -45.56 32.34 46.47
N ALA A 12 -45.46 33.67 46.57
CA ALA A 12 -45.19 34.54 45.43
C ALA A 12 -43.88 34.19 44.73
N GLY A 13 -42.82 33.90 45.49
CA GLY A 13 -41.52 33.46 44.95
C GLY A 13 -41.61 32.14 44.17
N ILE A 14 -42.37 31.17 44.68
CA ILE A 14 -42.60 29.87 44.00
C ILE A 14 -43.33 30.08 42.67
N PHE A 15 -44.39 30.90 42.67
CA PHE A 15 -45.13 31.19 41.44
C PHE A 15 -44.29 31.95 40.42
N LEU A 16 -43.44 32.87 40.87
CA LEU A 16 -42.56 33.64 39.99
C LEU A 16 -41.46 32.76 39.39
N ALA A 17 -40.87 31.86 40.18
CA ALA A 17 -39.91 30.86 39.68
C ALA A 17 -40.56 29.90 38.67
N LEU A 18 -41.80 29.46 38.91
CA LEU A 18 -42.55 28.61 37.99
C LEU A 18 -42.86 29.34 36.67
N ALA A 19 -43.34 30.57 36.75
CA ALA A 19 -43.64 31.39 35.58
C ALA A 19 -42.37 31.66 34.75
N LEU A 20 -41.24 31.96 35.41
CA LEU A 20 -39.97 32.15 34.73
C LEU A 20 -39.46 30.86 34.08
N GLY A 21 -39.60 29.72 34.78
CA GLY A 21 -39.22 28.40 34.26
C GLY A 21 -40.02 28.02 33.02
N ILE A 22 -41.34 28.27 33.02
CA ILE A 22 -42.20 28.04 31.86
C ILE A 22 -41.85 29.02 30.74
N LEU A 23 -41.63 30.30 31.04
CA LEU A 23 -41.28 31.32 30.05
C LEU A 23 -39.96 30.98 29.33
N ILE A 24 -38.94 30.55 30.07
CA ILE A 24 -37.66 30.13 29.52
C ILE A 24 -37.85 28.83 28.72
N GLY A 25 -38.58 27.85 29.26
CA GLY A 25 -38.84 26.58 28.57
C GLY A 25 -39.60 26.75 27.25
N VAL A 26 -40.57 27.67 27.20
CA VAL A 26 -41.37 27.95 25.99
C VAL A 26 -40.60 28.84 25.00
N SER A 27 -39.83 29.82 25.47
CA SER A 27 -39.10 30.75 24.58
C SER A 27 -37.90 30.11 23.87
N PHE A 28 -37.35 29.03 24.42
CA PHE A 28 -36.32 28.21 23.76
C PHE A 28 -36.90 26.93 23.13
N GLY A 29 -38.23 26.77 23.15
CA GLY A 29 -38.94 25.55 22.79
C GLY A 29 -39.00 25.32 21.28
N ASP A 30 -38.67 24.09 20.91
CA ASP A 30 -38.84 23.39 19.63
C ASP A 30 -38.38 24.08 18.35
N ASP A 31 -38.83 25.29 18.01
CA ASP A 31 -38.59 25.88 16.68
C ASP A 31 -37.11 26.15 16.39
N PHE A 32 -36.36 26.70 17.37
CA PHE A 32 -34.93 26.99 17.22
C PHE A 32 -34.06 25.73 17.24
N LEU A 33 -34.43 24.72 18.03
CA LEU A 33 -33.70 23.45 18.10
C LEU A 33 -33.99 22.58 16.86
N VAL A 34 -35.23 22.56 16.41
CA VAL A 34 -35.66 21.83 15.20
C VAL A 34 -35.10 22.47 13.93
N SER A 35 -35.00 23.81 13.85
CA SER A 35 -34.38 24.47 12.70
C SER A 35 -32.90 24.12 12.54
N ASN A 36 -32.14 24.14 13.64
CA ASN A 36 -30.72 23.79 13.64
C ASN A 36 -30.51 22.30 13.30
N GLN A 37 -31.38 21.41 13.80
CA GLN A 37 -31.34 19.99 13.45
C GLN A 37 -31.64 19.75 11.97
N ARG A 38 -32.62 20.46 11.39
CA ARG A 38 -32.94 20.37 9.96
C ARG A 38 -31.77 20.79 9.08
N GLU A 39 -31.09 21.88 9.41
CA GLU A 39 -29.91 22.34 8.65
C GLU A 39 -28.77 21.30 8.68
N VAL A 40 -28.53 20.67 9.83
CA VAL A 40 -27.54 19.59 9.96
C VAL A 40 -27.94 18.36 9.13
N ILE A 41 -29.22 17.96 9.17
CA ILE A 41 -29.73 16.84 8.38
C ILE A 41 -29.59 17.13 6.88
N GLU A 42 -29.99 18.31 6.42
CA GLU A 42 -29.85 18.71 5.02
C GLU A 42 -28.39 18.73 4.56
N ARG A 43 -27.47 19.21 5.41
CA ARG A 43 -26.03 19.15 5.12
C ARG A 43 -25.55 17.70 4.99
N LEU A 44 -25.94 16.83 5.92
CA LEU A 44 -25.55 15.42 5.92
C LEU A 44 -26.11 14.69 4.68
N GLU A 45 -27.35 14.95 4.31
CA GLU A 45 -27.95 14.39 3.09
C GLU A 45 -27.19 14.85 1.84
N LYS A 46 -26.82 16.12 1.77
CA LYS A 46 -26.04 16.68 0.66
C LYS A 46 -24.64 16.07 0.59
N GLU A 47 -23.95 15.93 1.72
CA GLU A 47 -22.65 15.28 1.79
C GLU A 47 -22.73 13.81 1.41
N MET A 48 -23.73 13.08 1.90
CA MET A 48 -23.96 11.68 1.53
C MET A 48 -24.21 11.53 0.03
N ASN A 49 -25.04 12.40 -0.56
CA ASN A 49 -25.32 12.36 -2.01
C ASN A 49 -24.07 12.68 -2.83
N ARG A 50 -23.24 13.64 -2.37
CA ARG A 50 -21.96 13.95 -3.02
C ARG A 50 -21.00 12.75 -2.96
N LEU A 51 -20.85 12.13 -1.79
CA LEU A 51 -19.99 10.96 -1.60
C LEU A 51 -20.46 9.76 -2.43
N LYS A 52 -21.78 9.50 -2.50
CA LYS A 52 -22.34 8.46 -3.37
C LYS A 52 -22.02 8.69 -4.84
N GLU A 53 -22.12 9.93 -5.30
CA GLU A 53 -21.80 10.28 -6.68
C GLU A 53 -20.29 10.19 -6.97
N GLU A 54 -19.44 10.64 -6.05
CA GLU A 54 -17.98 10.46 -6.14
C GLU A 54 -17.61 8.96 -6.22
N LEU A 55 -18.24 8.11 -5.40
CA LEU A 55 -18.04 6.65 -5.43
C LEU A 55 -18.50 6.04 -6.76
N ARG A 56 -19.66 6.48 -7.28
CA ARG A 56 -20.16 6.00 -8.58
C ARG A 56 -19.20 6.34 -9.70
N GLN A 57 -18.71 7.58 -9.75
CA GLN A 57 -17.75 8.02 -10.76
C GLN A 57 -16.40 7.31 -10.63
N GLN A 58 -15.93 7.03 -9.42
CA GLN A 58 -14.72 6.23 -9.20
C GLN A 58 -14.91 4.78 -9.67
N GLY A 59 -16.07 4.18 -9.42
CA GLY A 59 -16.42 2.84 -9.93
C GLY A 59 -16.41 2.77 -11.45
N GLU A 60 -17.07 3.70 -12.13
CA GLU A 60 -17.09 3.78 -13.61
C GLU A 60 -15.67 3.96 -14.19
N ASN A 61 -14.83 4.77 -13.54
CA ASN A 61 -13.44 4.92 -13.96
C ASN A 61 -12.66 3.61 -13.79
N LEU A 62 -12.87 2.87 -12.70
CA LEU A 62 -12.20 1.59 -12.46
C LEU A 62 -12.60 0.56 -13.53
N GLU A 63 -13.89 0.43 -13.84
CA GLU A 63 -14.38 -0.46 -14.90
C GLU A 63 -13.73 -0.14 -16.25
N ARG A 64 -13.65 1.14 -16.61
CA ARG A 64 -12.99 1.57 -17.84
C ARG A 64 -11.51 1.19 -17.88
N TRP A 65 -10.81 1.26 -16.75
CA TRP A 65 -9.41 0.82 -16.66
C TRP A 65 -9.28 -0.70 -16.70
N GLU A 66 -10.24 -1.45 -16.14
CA GLU A 66 -10.27 -2.91 -16.23
C GLU A 66 -10.46 -3.39 -17.66
N GLU A 67 -11.22 -2.68 -18.49
CA GLU A 67 -11.38 -2.99 -19.93
C GLU A 67 -10.07 -2.80 -20.72
N VAL A 68 -9.25 -1.81 -20.35
CA VAL A 68 -7.97 -1.52 -21.03
C VAL A 68 -6.85 -2.47 -20.56
N ARG A 69 -6.97 -3.02 -19.35
CA ARG A 69 -5.98 -3.91 -18.72
C ARG A 69 -5.49 -5.06 -19.61
N PRO A 70 -6.37 -5.86 -20.26
CA PRO A 70 -5.97 -7.00 -21.08
C PRO A 70 -5.34 -6.59 -22.42
N VAL A 71 -5.59 -5.36 -22.88
CA VAL A 71 -4.97 -4.80 -24.09
C VAL A 71 -3.54 -4.41 -23.78
N LEU A 72 -3.32 -3.70 -22.66
CA LEU A 72 -1.98 -3.36 -22.18
C LEU A 72 -1.17 -4.63 -21.88
N TRP A 73 -1.74 -5.62 -21.20
CA TRP A 73 -1.02 -6.89 -20.96
C TRP A 73 -0.64 -7.68 -22.20
N ARG A 74 -1.37 -7.51 -23.31
CA ARG A 74 -0.93 -8.12 -24.57
C ARG A 74 0.33 -7.48 -25.13
N SER A 75 0.59 -6.19 -24.90
CA SER A 75 1.81 -5.55 -25.40
C SER A 75 3.07 -5.95 -24.63
N TYR A 76 2.94 -6.48 -23.41
CA TYR A 76 4.08 -6.97 -22.60
C TYR A 76 4.30 -8.48 -22.70
N ARG A 77 3.46 -9.20 -23.44
CA ARG A 77 3.64 -10.65 -23.62
C ARG A 77 4.93 -10.92 -24.41
N GLY A 78 5.86 -11.66 -23.82
CA GLY A 78 7.17 -11.93 -24.40
C GLY A 78 8.15 -10.76 -24.26
N ALA A 79 7.76 -9.65 -23.60
CA ALA A 79 8.65 -8.50 -23.44
C ALA A 79 9.87 -8.82 -22.57
N LEU A 80 9.77 -9.82 -21.69
CA LEU A 80 10.86 -10.28 -20.84
C LEU A 80 11.52 -11.57 -21.35
N GLU A 81 11.27 -11.95 -22.61
CA GLU A 81 11.84 -13.17 -23.18
C GLU A 81 13.38 -13.15 -23.13
N GLY A 82 13.96 -14.22 -22.56
CA GLY A 82 15.41 -14.36 -22.38
C GLY A 82 15.99 -13.62 -21.17
N LYS A 83 15.19 -12.86 -20.40
CA LYS A 83 15.67 -12.22 -19.17
C LYS A 83 15.61 -13.18 -17.98
N LYS A 84 16.76 -13.34 -17.32
CA LYS A 84 16.89 -14.12 -16.08
C LYS A 84 16.63 -13.24 -14.87
N LEU A 85 15.64 -13.59 -14.07
CA LEU A 85 15.18 -12.80 -12.93
C LEU A 85 15.18 -13.65 -11.66
N LEU A 86 15.70 -13.10 -10.57
CA LEU A 86 15.63 -13.72 -9.24
C LEU A 86 14.65 -12.93 -8.36
N LEU A 87 13.58 -13.57 -7.92
CA LEU A 87 12.60 -13.02 -6.99
C LEU A 87 12.87 -13.55 -5.58
N LEU A 88 13.29 -12.66 -4.68
CA LEU A 88 13.47 -12.94 -3.26
C LEU A 88 12.23 -12.46 -2.50
N ALA A 89 11.62 -13.35 -1.72
CA ALA A 89 10.43 -13.02 -0.93
C ALA A 89 10.45 -13.66 0.44
N ARG A 90 9.56 -13.21 1.32
CA ARG A 90 9.36 -13.77 2.68
C ARG A 90 8.19 -14.73 2.79
N SER A 91 7.27 -14.65 1.83
CA SER A 91 6.08 -15.49 1.71
C SER A 91 5.92 -15.93 0.27
N GLU A 92 5.81 -17.25 0.08
CA GLU A 92 5.52 -17.84 -1.23
C GLU A 92 4.15 -17.38 -1.74
N GLU A 93 3.14 -17.39 -0.87
CA GLU A 93 1.77 -16.98 -1.20
C GLU A 93 1.70 -15.55 -1.74
N ALA A 94 2.43 -14.62 -1.12
CA ALA A 94 2.48 -13.22 -1.56
C ALA A 94 3.26 -13.03 -2.87
N ALA A 95 4.29 -13.86 -3.10
CA ALA A 95 5.16 -13.76 -4.26
C ALA A 95 4.63 -14.48 -5.50
N MET A 96 3.82 -15.52 -5.31
CA MET A 96 3.34 -16.39 -6.39
C MET A 96 2.55 -15.64 -7.49
N PRO A 97 1.65 -14.69 -7.17
CA PRO A 97 0.97 -13.90 -8.21
C PRO A 97 1.94 -13.11 -9.09
N LEU A 98 2.98 -12.52 -8.50
CA LEU A 98 4.00 -11.77 -9.21
C LEU A 98 4.91 -12.70 -10.02
N PHE A 99 5.31 -13.82 -9.44
CA PHE A 99 6.09 -14.86 -10.12
C PHE A 99 5.37 -15.34 -11.39
N ASN A 100 4.10 -15.71 -11.28
CA ASN A 100 3.28 -16.17 -12.41
C ASN A 100 3.13 -15.09 -13.48
N LEU A 101 2.95 -13.82 -13.08
CA LEU A 101 2.86 -12.71 -14.03
C LEU A 101 4.14 -12.54 -14.83
N LEU A 102 5.30 -12.50 -14.17
CA LEU A 102 6.59 -12.32 -14.83
C LEU A 102 6.96 -13.53 -15.70
N ALA A 103 6.69 -14.74 -15.22
CA ALA A 103 6.85 -15.97 -16.00
C ALA A 103 5.95 -15.96 -17.26
N SER A 104 4.70 -15.53 -17.14
CA SER A 104 3.78 -15.40 -18.29
C SER A 104 4.21 -14.32 -19.30
N SER A 105 5.08 -13.39 -18.88
CA SER A 105 5.67 -12.34 -19.72
C SER A 105 6.92 -12.81 -20.47
N GLY A 106 7.35 -14.07 -20.29
CA GLY A 106 8.48 -14.70 -20.97
C GLY A 106 9.79 -14.74 -20.17
N ALA A 107 9.79 -14.28 -18.92
CA ALA A 107 11.00 -14.26 -18.10
C ALA A 107 11.39 -15.65 -17.57
N GLU A 108 12.70 -15.93 -17.55
CA GLU A 108 13.27 -17.05 -16.82
C GLU A 108 13.38 -16.67 -15.34
N MET A 109 12.38 -17.06 -14.56
CA MET A 109 12.20 -16.65 -13.16
C MET A 109 12.62 -17.75 -12.19
N VAL A 110 13.32 -17.35 -11.14
CA VAL A 110 13.52 -18.19 -9.96
C VAL A 110 12.98 -17.49 -8.73
N LEU A 111 12.16 -18.19 -7.96
CA LEU A 111 11.60 -17.71 -6.71
C LEU A 111 12.38 -18.35 -5.55
N ALA A 112 12.93 -17.52 -4.67
CA ALA A 112 13.58 -17.98 -3.45
C ALA A 112 12.91 -17.31 -2.24
N VAL A 113 12.28 -18.13 -1.41
CA VAL A 113 11.48 -17.69 -0.26
C VAL A 113 12.25 -17.94 1.02
N TRP A 114 12.43 -16.88 1.80
CA TRP A 114 13.05 -16.95 3.12
C TRP A 114 11.97 -16.87 4.20
N PRO A 115 11.84 -17.89 5.08
CA PRO A 115 10.77 -17.93 6.07
C PRO A 115 10.75 -16.68 6.95
N GLU A 116 9.57 -16.09 7.17
CA GLU A 116 9.41 -14.92 8.05
C GLU A 116 9.77 -15.24 9.52
N ALA A 117 9.61 -16.50 9.93
CA ALA A 117 9.87 -16.98 11.28
C ALA A 117 11.34 -16.91 11.73
N THR A 118 12.29 -16.77 10.81
CA THR A 118 13.74 -16.77 11.11
C THR A 118 14.31 -15.38 11.39
N GLY A 119 13.50 -14.31 11.34
CA GLY A 119 13.94 -12.94 11.61
C GLY A 119 14.44 -12.23 10.35
N GLY A 120 15.55 -11.50 10.40
CA GLY A 120 16.12 -10.79 9.25
C GLY A 120 16.58 -11.70 8.10
N TRP A 121 17.01 -11.11 6.98
CA TRP A 121 17.63 -11.88 5.88
C TRP A 121 18.92 -12.56 6.34
N PRO A 122 19.28 -13.73 5.78
CA PRO A 122 20.48 -14.44 6.19
C PRO A 122 21.73 -13.61 5.88
N GLY A 123 22.69 -13.61 6.81
CA GLY A 123 23.94 -12.84 6.66
C GLY A 123 24.76 -13.27 5.44
N GLU A 124 24.62 -14.53 5.04
CA GLU A 124 25.29 -15.19 3.92
C GLU A 124 24.65 -14.86 2.56
N LEU A 125 23.45 -14.25 2.53
CA LEU A 125 22.74 -13.92 1.29
C LEU A 125 23.62 -13.13 0.31
N GLU A 126 24.37 -12.16 0.83
CA GLU A 126 25.26 -11.34 -0.01
C GLU A 126 26.36 -12.17 -0.66
N THR A 127 26.93 -13.12 0.08
CA THR A 127 27.97 -14.03 -0.42
C THR A 127 27.39 -14.97 -1.47
N ILE A 128 26.23 -15.58 -1.19
CA ILE A 128 25.55 -16.50 -2.11
C ILE A 128 25.21 -15.81 -3.43
N LEU A 129 24.72 -14.57 -3.39
CA LEU A 129 24.39 -13.82 -4.59
C LEU A 129 25.62 -13.39 -5.39
N LYS A 130 26.76 -13.12 -4.74
CA LYS A 130 28.03 -12.77 -5.42
C LYS A 130 28.72 -13.96 -6.07
N GLU A 131 28.63 -15.14 -5.45
CA GLU A 131 29.27 -16.36 -5.94
C GLU A 131 28.46 -17.12 -7.00
N GLY A 132 27.29 -16.59 -7.38
CA GLY A 132 26.33 -17.25 -8.24
C GLY A 132 25.32 -18.06 -7.42
N PRO A 133 24.05 -17.60 -7.31
CA PRO A 133 23.02 -18.34 -6.60
C PRO A 133 22.72 -19.66 -7.33
N THR A 134 22.91 -20.76 -6.62
CA THR A 134 22.44 -22.10 -7.02
C THR A 134 21.30 -22.54 -6.12
N GLY A 135 20.49 -23.49 -6.59
CA GLY A 135 19.36 -24.02 -5.82
C GLY A 135 19.85 -24.67 -4.54
N ALA A 136 20.96 -25.40 -4.61
CA ALA A 136 21.61 -26.02 -3.46
C ALA A 136 22.08 -24.97 -2.43
N ARG A 137 22.80 -23.92 -2.83
CA ARG A 137 23.31 -22.89 -1.90
C ARG A 137 22.19 -22.11 -1.24
N LEU A 138 21.14 -21.78 -2.00
CA LEU A 138 19.96 -21.12 -1.44
C LEU A 138 19.23 -22.05 -0.47
N ALA A 139 19.06 -23.33 -0.81
CA ALA A 139 18.46 -24.32 0.09
C ALA A 139 19.29 -24.55 1.36
N GLU A 140 20.63 -24.63 1.25
CA GLU A 140 21.56 -24.75 2.38
C GLU A 140 21.47 -23.56 3.33
N ALA A 141 21.32 -22.35 2.78
CA ALA A 141 21.09 -21.18 3.59
C ALA A 141 19.73 -21.21 4.30
N GLY A 142 18.76 -21.98 3.79
CA GLY A 142 17.42 -22.15 4.35
C GLY A 142 16.27 -21.57 3.50
N PHE A 143 16.54 -21.20 2.24
CA PHE A 143 15.51 -20.75 1.30
C PHE A 143 14.71 -21.92 0.73
N VAL A 144 13.42 -21.71 0.53
CA VAL A 144 12.59 -22.55 -0.33
C VAL A 144 12.69 -22.02 -1.76
N VAL A 145 13.26 -22.82 -2.67
CA VAL A 145 13.53 -22.39 -4.06
C VAL A 145 12.54 -23.07 -5.01
N THR A 146 11.93 -22.27 -5.88
CA THR A 146 11.02 -22.72 -6.95
C THR A 146 11.54 -22.23 -8.30
N GLY A 147 11.51 -23.09 -9.31
CA GLY A 147 11.93 -22.76 -10.68
C GLY A 147 13.42 -22.96 -10.99
N LEU A 148 14.18 -23.63 -10.11
CA LEU A 148 15.59 -23.93 -10.32
C LEU A 148 15.94 -25.38 -9.98
N GLU A 149 16.76 -26.01 -10.81
CA GLU A 149 17.40 -27.29 -10.48
C GLU A 149 18.55 -27.08 -9.48
N ALA A 150 18.79 -28.05 -8.59
CA ALA A 150 19.69 -27.90 -7.45
C ALA A 150 21.12 -27.43 -7.82
N GLU A 151 21.65 -27.85 -8.97
CA GLU A 151 23.02 -27.58 -9.42
C GLU A 151 23.12 -26.46 -10.47
N ALA A 152 21.98 -25.94 -10.95
CA ALA A 152 21.99 -24.90 -11.96
C ALA A 152 22.41 -23.56 -11.35
N VAL A 153 23.51 -22.98 -11.87
CA VAL A 153 23.94 -21.62 -11.52
C VAL A 153 23.06 -20.64 -12.27
N ILE A 154 22.41 -19.73 -11.54
CA ILE A 154 21.73 -18.58 -12.14
C ILE A 154 22.66 -17.38 -12.06
N GLU A 155 22.84 -16.72 -13.20
CA GLU A 155 23.33 -15.35 -13.24
C GLU A 155 22.14 -14.44 -13.54
N PRO A 156 21.40 -13.96 -12.51
CA PRO A 156 20.21 -13.18 -12.75
C PRO A 156 20.62 -11.80 -13.26
N GLU A 157 20.04 -11.37 -14.39
CA GLU A 157 20.16 -9.99 -14.86
C GLU A 157 19.60 -9.06 -13.78
N TRP A 158 18.39 -9.36 -13.31
CA TRP A 158 17.72 -8.57 -12.29
C TRP A 158 17.41 -9.35 -11.03
N LEU A 159 17.52 -8.65 -9.91
CA LEU A 159 17.12 -9.15 -8.61
C LEU A 159 15.94 -8.31 -8.10
N ILE A 160 14.86 -8.98 -7.72
CA ILE A 160 13.66 -8.35 -7.17
C ILE A 160 13.58 -8.77 -5.71
N LEU A 161 13.65 -7.81 -4.80
CA LEU A 161 13.48 -8.04 -3.37
C LEU A 161 12.08 -7.60 -2.97
N MET A 162 11.22 -8.56 -2.63
CA MET A 162 9.93 -8.27 -2.01
C MET A 162 10.13 -7.87 -0.56
N MET A 163 9.71 -6.65 -0.28
CA MET A 163 9.84 -6.00 1.02
C MET A 163 8.59 -6.28 1.83
N GLN A 164 8.71 -6.39 3.14
CA GLN A 164 7.55 -6.42 4.05
C GLN A 164 7.54 -5.16 4.91
N TYR A 165 6.34 -4.68 5.24
CA TYR A 165 6.19 -3.48 6.07
C TYR A 165 6.70 -3.69 7.50
N GLN A 166 6.46 -4.87 8.05
CA GLN A 166 6.85 -5.20 9.43
C GLN A 166 8.37 -5.25 9.60
N SER A 167 9.11 -5.64 8.55
CA SER A 167 10.58 -5.71 8.50
C SER A 167 11.21 -4.62 7.62
N ALA A 168 10.48 -3.55 7.30
CA ALA A 168 10.87 -2.60 6.26
C ALA A 168 12.27 -2.00 6.44
N GLN A 169 12.72 -1.78 7.69
CA GLN A 169 14.07 -1.28 7.97
C GLN A 169 15.16 -2.33 7.69
N GLU A 170 14.94 -3.58 8.04
CA GLU A 170 15.89 -4.67 7.82
C GLU A 170 15.97 -5.01 6.33
N ASP A 171 14.82 -5.11 5.67
CA ASP A 171 14.75 -5.32 4.23
C ASP A 171 15.46 -4.19 3.49
N TYR A 172 15.25 -2.93 3.91
CA TYR A 172 15.92 -1.77 3.32
C TYR A 172 17.44 -1.79 3.53
N ARG A 173 17.92 -2.27 4.68
CA ARG A 173 19.37 -2.46 4.92
C ARG A 173 19.94 -3.53 4.00
N THR A 174 19.27 -4.68 3.87
CA THR A 174 19.70 -5.75 2.97
C THR A 174 19.69 -5.30 1.52
N TRP A 175 18.62 -4.64 1.09
CA TRP A 175 18.51 -4.06 -0.24
C TRP A 175 19.65 -3.09 -0.54
N ASN A 176 19.98 -2.17 0.38
CA ASN A 176 21.10 -1.25 0.20
C ASN A 176 22.45 -1.94 0.13
N ARG A 177 22.67 -3.00 0.92
CA ARG A 177 23.90 -3.79 0.85
C ARG A 177 24.05 -4.45 -0.52
N ILE A 178 22.98 -5.03 -1.06
CA ILE A 178 23.02 -5.66 -2.39
C ILE A 178 23.20 -4.60 -3.48
N ARG A 179 22.46 -3.49 -3.39
CA ARG A 179 22.56 -2.36 -4.33
C ARG A 179 23.97 -1.78 -4.42
N ALA A 180 24.76 -1.84 -3.35
CA ALA A 180 26.13 -1.33 -3.34
C ALA A 180 27.04 -2.02 -4.38
N TRP A 181 26.70 -3.22 -4.84
CA TRP A 181 27.50 -3.98 -5.80
C TRP A 181 26.72 -4.56 -6.99
N LYS A 182 25.37 -4.57 -6.95
CA LYS A 182 24.50 -4.94 -8.08
C LYS A 182 23.49 -3.84 -8.32
N GLU A 183 23.58 -3.14 -9.44
CA GLU A 183 22.68 -2.02 -9.74
C GLU A 183 21.28 -2.50 -10.15
N GLU A 184 21.18 -3.67 -10.78
CA GLU A 184 19.94 -4.29 -11.28
C GLU A 184 19.11 -4.94 -10.16
N ILE A 185 18.95 -4.23 -9.04
CA ILE A 185 18.08 -4.63 -7.94
C ILE A 185 16.87 -3.71 -7.83
N VAL A 186 15.69 -4.30 -7.73
CA VAL A 186 14.43 -3.58 -7.51
C VAL A 186 13.88 -3.95 -6.13
N ALA A 187 13.54 -2.95 -5.32
CA ALA A 187 12.76 -3.13 -4.10
C ALA A 187 11.26 -3.07 -4.46
N ALA A 188 10.50 -4.11 -4.11
CA ALA A 188 9.08 -4.19 -4.39
C ALA A 188 8.29 -4.27 -3.09
N TYR A 189 7.52 -3.23 -2.77
CA TYR A 189 6.64 -3.19 -1.60
C TYR A 189 5.23 -3.63 -2.02
N PRO A 190 4.58 -4.55 -1.31
CA PRO A 190 3.13 -4.75 -1.47
C PRO A 190 2.38 -3.49 -1.02
N TRP A 191 1.10 -3.37 -1.36
CA TRP A 191 0.24 -2.34 -0.80
C TRP A 191 -0.21 -2.76 0.60
N ASP A 192 -0.04 -1.86 1.58
CA ASP A 192 -0.63 -1.97 2.91
C ASP A 192 -1.20 -0.60 3.31
N GLU A 193 -2.53 -0.50 3.39
CA GLU A 193 -3.22 0.74 3.75
C GLU A 193 -2.92 1.21 5.17
N LYS A 194 -2.54 0.28 6.06
CA LYS A 194 -2.37 0.55 7.49
C LYS A 194 -0.95 0.98 7.83
N ASN A 195 0.03 0.58 7.02
CA ASN A 195 1.43 0.84 7.25
C ASN A 195 2.03 1.44 5.97
N LEU A 196 2.24 2.74 5.92
CA LEU A 196 3.06 3.34 4.86
C LEU A 196 4.53 3.28 5.30
N PRO A 197 5.46 2.80 4.46
CA PRO A 197 6.81 2.58 4.92
C PRO A 197 7.52 3.95 4.94
N LEU A 198 8.03 4.35 6.10
CA LEU A 198 8.92 5.50 6.18
C LEU A 198 10.29 5.11 5.65
N LEU A 199 10.42 5.00 4.32
CA LEU A 199 11.68 4.71 3.67
C LEU A 199 12.63 5.90 3.81
N PRO A 200 13.92 5.68 4.11
CA PRO A 200 14.92 6.73 4.08
C PRO A 200 14.94 7.44 2.71
N PRO A 201 15.27 8.74 2.65
CA PRO A 201 15.38 9.43 1.38
C PRO A 201 16.44 8.76 0.51
N ASP A 202 16.07 8.38 -0.72
CA ASP A 202 16.97 7.72 -1.64
C ASP A 202 17.89 8.74 -2.36
N PRO A 203 19.21 8.46 -2.47
CA PRO A 203 20.16 9.30 -3.20
C PRO A 203 20.01 9.39 -4.74
N GLY A 204 18.88 8.99 -5.34
CA GLY A 204 18.56 9.32 -6.74
C GLY A 204 18.94 8.26 -7.79
N LYS A 205 19.14 7.01 -7.38
CA LYS A 205 19.35 5.86 -8.30
C LYS A 205 18.59 4.60 -7.88
N ALA A 206 17.70 4.66 -6.89
CA ALA A 206 16.98 3.47 -6.47
C ALA A 206 15.99 3.05 -7.54
N ARG A 207 15.68 1.76 -7.56
CA ARG A 207 14.55 1.21 -8.28
C ARG A 207 13.60 0.65 -7.24
N ILE A 208 12.58 1.43 -6.92
CA ILE A 208 11.59 1.07 -5.90
C ILE A 208 10.21 1.10 -6.55
N VAL A 209 9.46 0.02 -6.33
CA VAL A 209 8.07 -0.11 -6.76
C VAL A 209 7.22 -0.31 -5.53
N ASP A 210 6.31 0.61 -5.29
CA ASP A 210 5.21 0.46 -4.36
C ASP A 210 4.06 -0.32 -4.98
N ASN A 211 3.33 -1.02 -4.13
CA ASN A 211 2.01 -1.60 -4.42
C ASN A 211 2.10 -2.69 -5.48
N ILE A 212 3.11 -3.53 -5.37
CA ILE A 212 3.44 -4.55 -6.37
C ILE A 212 2.35 -5.61 -6.55
N ASN A 213 1.42 -5.72 -5.60
CA ASN A 213 0.22 -6.54 -5.68
C ASN A 213 -0.93 -5.86 -6.45
N THR A 214 -0.75 -4.65 -6.97
CA THR A 214 -1.72 -3.92 -7.79
C THR A 214 -1.27 -3.90 -9.25
N PHE A 215 -2.22 -3.70 -10.17
CA PHE A 215 -1.94 -3.57 -11.60
C PHE A 215 -0.87 -2.51 -11.92
N TRP A 216 -0.97 -1.34 -11.29
CA TRP A 216 -0.05 -0.22 -11.54
C TRP A 216 1.36 -0.50 -11.02
N GLY A 217 1.49 -1.14 -9.86
CA GLY A 217 2.79 -1.57 -9.36
C GLY A 217 3.44 -2.61 -10.26
N GLN A 218 2.67 -3.60 -10.73
CA GLN A 218 3.17 -4.61 -11.67
C GLN A 218 3.62 -4.00 -13.00
N LEU A 219 2.86 -3.04 -13.53
CA LEU A 219 3.21 -2.32 -14.76
C LEU A 219 4.48 -1.48 -14.56
N ALA A 220 4.61 -0.79 -13.43
CA ALA A 220 5.81 -0.04 -13.08
C ALA A 220 7.03 -0.96 -13.02
N LEU A 221 6.91 -2.13 -12.40
CA LEU A 221 8.00 -3.11 -12.34
C LEU A 221 8.39 -3.58 -13.75
N LEU A 222 7.43 -3.97 -14.59
CA LEU A 222 7.70 -4.41 -15.96
C LEU A 222 8.47 -3.32 -16.73
N GLU A 223 8.04 -2.07 -16.64
CA GLU A 223 8.72 -0.95 -17.28
C GLU A 223 10.15 -0.75 -16.76
N ILE A 224 10.40 -0.89 -15.45
CA ILE A 224 11.75 -0.84 -14.89
C ILE A 224 12.63 -1.97 -15.45
N LEU A 225 12.10 -3.19 -15.52
CA LEU A 225 12.86 -4.35 -16.01
C LEU A 225 13.20 -4.25 -17.51
N LEU A 226 12.38 -3.53 -18.28
CA LEU A 226 12.59 -3.29 -19.71
C LEU A 226 13.53 -2.12 -19.98
N THR A 227 13.31 -0.99 -19.31
CA THR A 227 14.01 0.28 -19.60
C THR A 227 15.26 0.48 -18.75
N GLY A 228 15.36 -0.20 -17.61
CA GLY A 228 16.40 0.05 -16.63
C GLY A 228 16.21 1.35 -15.83
N ASN A 229 15.08 2.04 -15.97
CA ASN A 229 14.84 3.33 -15.33
C ASN A 229 14.95 3.26 -13.79
N SER A 230 15.62 4.25 -13.20
CA SER A 230 15.67 4.45 -11.75
C SER A 230 14.62 5.44 -11.29
N GLY A 231 14.01 5.17 -10.15
CA GLY A 231 13.06 6.03 -9.48
C GLY A 231 12.25 5.27 -8.44
N TYR A 232 11.39 6.01 -7.75
CA TYR A 232 10.38 5.46 -6.85
C TYR A 232 9.01 5.56 -7.53
N TYR A 233 8.41 4.43 -7.89
CA TYR A 233 7.16 4.37 -8.63
C TYR A 233 6.04 3.68 -7.84
N GLY A 234 4.78 4.05 -8.10
CA GLY A 234 3.60 3.50 -7.44
C GLY A 234 2.77 4.57 -6.71
N PHE A 235 2.07 4.17 -5.64
CA PHE A 235 1.26 5.07 -4.80
C PHE A 235 1.94 5.19 -3.42
N GLY A 236 2.60 6.32 -3.19
CA GLY A 236 3.27 6.62 -1.91
C GLY A 236 3.65 8.10 -1.81
N PRO A 237 3.90 8.63 -0.60
CA PRO A 237 4.18 10.05 -0.38
C PRO A 237 5.54 10.52 -0.92
N ARG A 238 6.46 9.60 -1.25
CA ARG A 238 7.83 9.89 -1.74
C ARG A 238 8.10 9.46 -3.18
N ARG A 239 7.04 9.16 -3.94
CA ARG A 239 7.15 8.68 -5.33
C ARG A 239 7.71 9.75 -6.27
N THR A 240 8.54 9.34 -7.21
CA THR A 240 8.94 10.10 -8.40
C THR A 240 7.78 10.23 -9.40
N GLY A 241 6.96 9.18 -9.52
CA GLY A 241 5.81 9.14 -10.42
C GLY A 241 4.97 7.87 -10.22
N LEU A 242 3.88 7.71 -10.98
CA LEU A 242 3.10 6.48 -10.95
C LEU A 242 3.81 5.35 -11.73
N LEU A 243 4.35 5.68 -12.90
CA LEU A 243 5.08 4.78 -13.79
C LEU A 243 6.42 5.41 -14.18
N PRO A 244 7.41 4.59 -14.55
CA PRO A 244 8.60 5.07 -15.24
C PRO A 244 8.25 5.78 -16.54
N PRO A 245 9.09 6.73 -17.00
CA PRO A 245 8.94 7.28 -18.34
C PRO A 245 9.11 6.15 -19.36
N VAL A 246 8.09 5.96 -20.20
CA VAL A 246 8.13 4.98 -21.30
C VAL A 246 9.27 5.38 -22.23
N ALA A 247 10.09 4.42 -22.67
CA ALA A 247 11.09 4.69 -23.70
C ALA A 247 10.40 5.19 -24.98
N PRO A 248 10.95 6.20 -25.68
CA PRO A 248 10.39 6.69 -26.95
C PRO A 248 10.38 5.63 -28.05
#